data_AF-A0A4C1YEE3-F1
#
_entry.id   AF-A0A4C1YEE3-F1
#
_cell.length_a   1.000
_cell.length_b   1.000
_cell.length_c   1.000
_cell.angle_alpha   90.00
_cell.angle_beta   90.00
_cell.angle_gamma   90.00
#
_symmetry.space_group_name_H-M   'P 1'
#
loop_
_entity.id
_entity.type
_entity.pdbx_description
1 polymer ?
#
loop_
_entity_poly.entity_id
_entity_poly.type
_entity_poly.pdbx_seq_one_letter_code
_entity_poly.pdbx_strand_id
1 'polypeptide(L)'
;MVKKWFTEFRCGPTSTSDAERSGRPKEVITPQIVDKTHEIILDGRRMKVRELAHAVGISTERVHHILHEYLDKRKLSARWVPRLLTLDQKRNRVTTSKECLAMFSRYPDEFCAVLLLWTKHGSITTRQRPRNNRNSGFRVNVDQRRPNRVCQSTRSWPQFLGCTRCHLH
;
A
#
# COMPACT_ATOMS: atom_id res chain seq x y z
N MET A 1 40.89 39.90 -5.16
CA MET A 1 40.80 38.63 -4.42
C MET A 1 41.93 38.49 -3.39
N VAL A 2 43.20 38.49 -3.80
CA VAL A 2 44.38 38.32 -2.90
C VAL A 2 44.44 39.35 -1.75
N LYS A 3 44.20 40.64 -2.02
CA LYS A 3 44.22 41.69 -0.98
C LYS A 3 43.16 41.50 0.12
N LYS A 4 41.99 40.96 -0.23
CA LYS A 4 40.87 40.74 0.70
C LYS A 4 41.17 39.57 1.64
N TRP A 5 41.70 38.48 1.09
CA TRP A 5 42.21 37.36 1.88
C TRP A 5 43.37 37.78 2.78
N PHE A 6 44.30 38.59 2.27
CA PHE A 6 45.43 39.09 3.07
C PHE A 6 44.97 39.92 4.27
N THR A 7 43.93 40.74 4.14
CA THR A 7 43.34 41.47 5.27
C THR A 7 42.57 40.56 6.22
N GLU A 8 41.78 39.61 5.71
CA GLU A 8 41.01 38.69 6.54
C GLU A 8 41.93 37.77 7.37
N PHE A 9 43.00 37.22 6.78
CA PHE A 9 43.98 36.41 7.51
C PHE A 9 44.75 37.20 8.58
N ARG A 10 44.97 38.51 8.38
CA ARG A 10 45.56 39.38 9.42
C ARG A 10 44.60 39.70 10.56
N CYS A 11 43.30 39.64 10.33
CA CYS A 11 42.26 39.96 11.31
C CYS A 11 41.81 38.76 12.16
N GLY A 12 42.45 37.59 12.05
CA GLY A 12 42.25 36.45 12.96
C GLY A 12 41.46 35.24 12.43
N PRO A 13 40.61 35.34 11.39
CA PRO A 13 40.06 34.15 10.74
C PRO A 13 41.16 33.25 10.15
N THR A 14 41.31 32.05 10.69
CA THR A 14 42.22 31.00 10.15
C THR A 14 41.48 29.95 9.31
N SER A 15 40.16 30.02 9.25
CA SER A 15 39.33 29.09 8.48
C SER A 15 39.39 29.42 7.00
N THR A 16 39.77 28.44 6.18
CA THR A 16 39.68 28.49 4.72
C THR A 16 38.28 28.15 4.20
N SER A 17 37.35 27.82 5.09
CA SER A 17 35.97 27.47 4.71
C SER A 17 35.17 28.71 4.35
N ASP A 18 34.30 28.58 3.35
CA ASP A 18 33.37 29.62 2.97
C ASP A 18 32.43 29.96 4.14
N ALA A 19 32.20 31.25 4.37
CA ALA A 19 31.15 31.70 5.29
C ALA A 19 29.77 31.23 4.82
N GLU A 20 28.83 31.10 5.75
CA GLU A 20 27.45 30.70 5.44
C GLU A 20 26.87 31.64 4.39
N ARG A 21 26.58 31.09 3.20
CA ARG A 21 26.07 31.86 2.07
C ARG A 21 24.56 31.96 2.21
N SER A 22 24.02 33.18 2.10
CA SER A 22 22.58 33.39 1.92
C SER A 22 22.14 32.80 0.57
N GLY A 23 21.63 31.56 0.60
CA GLY A 23 21.03 30.90 -0.57
C GLY A 23 19.58 31.34 -0.79
N ARG A 24 19.00 30.92 -1.93
CA ARG A 24 17.56 31.11 -2.19
C ARG A 24 16.76 30.41 -1.08
N PRO A 25 15.82 31.09 -0.40
CA PRO A 25 15.02 30.45 0.63
C PRO A 25 14.22 29.29 0.03
N LYS A 26 14.23 28.13 0.72
CA LYS A 26 13.43 26.94 0.37
C LYS A 26 11.96 27.09 0.78
N GLU A 27 11.45 28.30 0.96
CA GLU A 27 10.16 28.63 1.60
C GLU A 27 8.91 28.44 0.72
N VAL A 28 8.91 27.50 -0.23
CA VAL A 28 7.68 27.23 -1.01
C VAL A 28 6.78 26.22 -0.29
N ILE A 29 7.28 25.52 0.73
CA ILE A 29 6.52 24.50 1.48
C ILE A 29 6.11 25.13 2.81
N THR A 30 4.90 25.66 2.87
CA THR A 30 4.29 26.12 4.12
C THR A 30 3.65 24.94 4.86
N PRO A 31 3.57 24.97 6.20
CA PRO A 31 2.90 23.91 6.96
C PRO A 31 1.43 23.72 6.51
N GLN A 32 0.75 24.82 6.17
CA GLN A 32 -0.61 24.80 5.63
C GLN A 32 -0.75 23.94 4.36
N ILE A 33 0.25 23.99 3.46
CA ILE A 33 0.28 23.15 2.25
C ILE A 33 0.46 21.68 2.62
N VAL A 34 1.32 21.38 3.60
CA VAL A 34 1.57 20.02 4.06
C VAL A 34 0.30 19.44 4.69
N ASP A 35 -0.37 20.19 5.54
CA ASP A 35 -1.61 19.78 6.20
C ASP A 35 -2.73 19.54 5.19
N LYS A 36 -2.94 20.47 4.25
CA LYS A 36 -3.91 20.31 3.15
C LYS A 36 -3.60 19.07 2.30
N THR A 37 -2.32 18.83 2.00
CA THR A 37 -1.88 17.64 1.25
C THR A 37 -2.20 16.37 2.05
N HIS A 38 -1.99 16.40 3.36
CA HIS A 38 -2.27 15.27 4.25
C HIS A 38 -3.77 14.93 4.33
N GLU A 39 -4.63 15.93 4.49
CA GLU A 39 -6.09 15.75 4.52
C GLU A 39 -6.62 15.09 3.25
N ILE A 40 -6.17 15.56 2.08
CA ILE A 40 -6.59 15.03 0.78
C ILE A 40 -6.19 13.55 0.62
N ILE A 41 -5.02 13.16 1.12
CA ILE A 41 -4.55 11.77 1.06
C ILE A 41 -5.36 10.85 1.98
N LEU A 42 -5.75 11.35 3.15
CA LEU A 42 -6.58 10.60 4.10
C LEU A 42 -7.98 10.34 3.55
N ASP A 43 -8.57 11.30 2.84
CA ASP A 43 -9.84 11.13 2.14
C ASP A 43 -9.73 10.11 0.99
N GLY A 44 -8.64 10.19 0.20
CA GLY A 44 -8.46 9.38 -1.00
C GLY A 44 -7.15 8.61 -1.05
N ARG A 45 -7.12 7.36 -0.54
CA ARG A 45 -5.91 6.50 -0.60
C ARG A 45 -5.38 6.21 -2.02
N ARG A 46 -6.23 6.36 -3.06
CA ARG A 46 -5.88 6.04 -4.46
C ARG A 46 -5.68 7.28 -5.33
N MET A 47 -5.57 8.47 -4.74
CA MET A 47 -5.39 9.71 -5.49
C MET A 47 -4.07 9.72 -6.27
N LYS A 48 -4.09 10.27 -7.50
CA LYS A 48 -2.88 10.41 -8.31
C LYS A 48 -2.10 11.66 -7.91
N VAL A 49 -0.77 11.59 -7.94
CA VAL A 49 0.11 12.74 -7.66
C VAL A 49 -0.20 13.96 -8.55
N ARG A 50 -0.58 13.76 -9.81
CA ARG A 50 -0.99 14.86 -10.71
C ARG A 50 -2.29 15.54 -10.29
N GLU A 51 -3.26 14.76 -9.81
CA GLU A 51 -4.54 15.28 -9.32
C GLU A 51 -4.33 16.04 -8.01
N LEU A 52 -3.49 15.50 -7.12
CA LEU A 52 -3.08 16.14 -5.88
C LEU A 52 -2.33 17.46 -6.14
N ALA A 53 -1.41 17.48 -7.10
CA ALA A 53 -0.69 18.67 -7.53
C ALA A 53 -1.64 19.77 -8.03
N HIS A 54 -2.65 19.40 -8.83
CA HIS A 54 -3.68 20.32 -9.29
C HIS A 54 -4.56 20.84 -8.14
N ALA A 55 -4.95 19.97 -7.19
CA ALA A 55 -5.79 20.35 -6.05
C ALA A 55 -5.08 21.29 -5.05
N VAL A 56 -3.77 21.13 -4.88
CA VAL A 56 -2.96 21.95 -3.97
C VAL A 56 -2.37 23.18 -4.71
N GLY A 57 -2.26 23.13 -6.04
CA GLY A 57 -1.73 24.24 -6.86
C GLY A 57 -0.20 24.30 -6.90
N ILE A 58 0.46 23.14 -6.86
CA ILE A 58 1.92 23.01 -6.73
C ILE A 58 2.47 22.10 -7.83
N SER A 59 3.76 22.22 -8.16
CA SER A 59 4.40 21.31 -9.12
C SER A 59 4.39 19.85 -8.62
N THR A 60 4.37 18.91 -9.56
CA THR A 60 4.36 17.48 -9.24
C THR A 60 5.61 17.03 -8.49
N GLU A 61 6.79 17.60 -8.78
CA GLU A 61 8.03 17.26 -8.06
C GLU A 61 7.93 17.69 -6.59
N ARG A 62 7.34 18.85 -6.33
CA ARG A 62 7.18 19.36 -4.97
C ARG A 62 6.19 18.54 -4.16
N VAL A 63 5.10 18.09 -4.77
CA VAL A 63 4.19 17.13 -4.11
C VAL A 63 4.92 15.83 -3.78
N HIS A 64 5.74 15.30 -4.69
CA HIS A 64 6.56 14.11 -4.42
C HIS A 64 7.49 14.35 -3.21
N HIS A 65 8.15 15.50 -3.16
CA HIS A 65 9.01 15.86 -2.02
C HIS A 65 8.23 15.96 -0.70
N ILE A 66 7.03 16.55 -0.69
CA ILE A 66 6.17 16.63 0.51
C ILE A 66 5.75 15.22 0.96
N LEU A 67 5.33 14.37 0.03
CA LEU A 67 4.91 13.00 0.32
C LEU A 67 6.03 12.20 0.99
N HIS A 68 7.26 12.29 0.47
CA HIS A 68 8.38 11.48 0.93
C HIS A 68 9.10 12.06 2.15
N GLU A 69 9.41 13.35 2.15
CA GLU A 69 10.26 13.95 3.19
C GLU A 69 9.46 14.45 4.40
N TYR A 70 8.22 14.94 4.20
CA TYR A 70 7.42 15.55 5.27
C TYR A 70 6.38 14.59 5.82
N LEU A 71 5.74 13.79 4.96
CA LEU A 71 4.64 12.90 5.36
C LEU A 71 5.05 11.42 5.47
N ASP A 72 6.28 11.05 5.10
CA ASP A 72 6.81 9.67 4.98
C ASP A 72 5.80 8.69 4.35
N LYS A 73 5.16 9.13 3.27
CA LYS A 73 4.21 8.31 2.52
C LYS A 73 4.95 7.57 1.42
N ARG A 74 4.64 6.28 1.30
CA ARG A 74 5.18 5.40 0.26
C ARG A 74 4.07 4.92 -0.64
N LYS A 75 4.36 4.86 -1.94
CA LYS A 75 3.46 4.26 -2.92
C LYS A 75 3.42 2.75 -2.71
N LEU A 76 2.23 2.23 -2.40
CA LEU A 76 1.98 0.80 -2.31
C LEU A 76 1.12 0.35 -3.48
N SER A 77 1.44 -0.81 -4.05
CA SER A 77 0.57 -1.46 -5.03
C SER A 77 -0.60 -2.12 -4.32
N ALA A 78 -1.79 -2.04 -4.94
CA ALA A 78 -2.94 -2.80 -4.45
C ALA A 78 -2.68 -4.30 -4.67
N ARG A 79 -3.03 -5.13 -3.69
CA ARG A 79 -3.01 -6.58 -3.84
C ARG A 79 -4.20 -7.04 -4.68
N TRP A 80 -3.99 -8.02 -5.55
CA TRP A 80 -5.06 -8.62 -6.33
C TRP A 80 -5.99 -9.43 -5.43
N VAL A 81 -7.30 -9.21 -5.57
CA VAL A 81 -8.34 -9.94 -4.82
C VAL A 81 -9.16 -10.73 -5.83
N PRO A 82 -9.23 -12.07 -5.72
CA PRO A 82 -9.85 -12.92 -6.74
C PRO A 82 -11.33 -12.64 -7.02
N ARG A 83 -12.08 -12.21 -6.00
CA ARG A 83 -13.52 -11.96 -6.11
C ARG A 83 -13.96 -10.83 -5.19
N LEU A 84 -14.91 -10.04 -5.65
CA LEU A 84 -15.66 -9.14 -4.80
C LEU A 84 -16.76 -9.94 -4.10
N LEU A 85 -16.73 -9.97 -2.77
CA LEU A 85 -17.68 -10.73 -1.98
C LEU A 85 -18.93 -9.91 -1.68
N THR A 86 -20.10 -10.56 -1.77
CA THR A 86 -21.35 -9.99 -1.24
C THR A 86 -21.33 -9.95 0.29
N LEU A 87 -22.24 -9.18 0.89
CA LEU A 87 -22.35 -9.06 2.35
C LEU A 87 -22.57 -10.43 3.01
N ASP A 88 -23.44 -11.27 2.45
CA ASP A 88 -23.72 -12.60 2.99
C ASP A 88 -22.51 -13.54 2.85
N GLN A 89 -21.78 -13.47 1.74
CA GLN A 89 -20.54 -14.23 1.58
C GLN A 89 -19.47 -13.82 2.60
N LYS A 90 -19.39 -12.53 2.95
CA LYS A 90 -18.48 -12.06 4.02
C LYS A 90 -18.91 -12.60 5.38
N ARG A 91 -20.20 -12.56 5.71
CA ARG A 91 -20.75 -13.10 6.96
C ARG A 91 -20.47 -14.59 7.09
N ASN A 92 -20.79 -15.37 6.06
CA ASN A 92 -20.55 -16.80 6.02
C ASN A 92 -19.07 -17.13 6.20
N ARG A 93 -18.17 -16.39 5.53
CA ARG A 93 -16.72 -16.56 5.72
C ARG A 93 -16.29 -16.34 7.16
N VAL A 94 -16.77 -15.28 7.82
CA VAL A 94 -16.42 -15.01 9.23
C VAL A 94 -16.94 -16.13 10.14
N THR A 95 -18.18 -16.57 9.94
CA THR A 95 -18.77 -17.66 10.72
C THR A 95 -17.96 -18.95 10.57
N THR A 96 -17.72 -19.39 9.32
CA THR A 96 -16.94 -20.60 9.04
C THR A 96 -15.51 -20.48 9.57
N SER A 97 -14.86 -19.32 9.45
CA SER A 97 -13.51 -19.13 9.99
C SER A 97 -13.47 -19.25 11.52
N LYS A 98 -14.48 -18.75 12.23
CA LYS A 98 -14.58 -18.90 13.69
C LYS A 98 -14.78 -20.36 14.11
N GLU A 99 -15.61 -21.09 13.38
CA GLU A 99 -15.83 -22.53 13.62
C GLU A 99 -14.55 -23.33 13.37
N CYS A 100 -13.85 -23.04 12.26
CA CYS A 100 -12.54 -23.64 11.97
C CYS A 100 -11.52 -23.34 13.06
N LEU A 101 -11.46 -22.10 13.55
CA LEU A 101 -10.56 -21.73 14.65
C LEU A 101 -10.89 -22.50 15.93
N ALA A 102 -12.18 -22.60 16.29
CA ALA A 102 -12.61 -23.36 17.47
C ALA A 102 -12.29 -24.86 17.35
N MET A 103 -12.40 -25.44 16.14
CA MET A 103 -11.96 -26.81 15.88
C MET A 103 -10.45 -26.96 16.00
N PHE A 104 -9.68 -26.04 15.41
CA PHE A 104 -8.22 -26.05 15.50
C PHE A 104 -7.74 -25.97 16.96
N SER A 105 -8.36 -25.13 17.79
CA SER A 105 -8.03 -25.04 19.21
C SER A 105 -8.35 -26.31 20.00
N ARG A 106 -9.29 -27.14 19.54
CA ARG A 106 -9.66 -28.40 20.21
C ARG A 106 -8.84 -29.59 19.72
N TYR A 107 -8.53 -29.65 18.43
CA TYR A 107 -7.86 -30.77 17.78
C TYR A 107 -6.90 -30.27 16.67
N PRO A 108 -5.72 -29.74 17.04
CA PRO A 108 -4.82 -29.10 16.08
C PRO A 108 -4.26 -30.07 15.03
N ASP A 109 -3.94 -31.30 15.43
CA ASP A 109 -3.34 -32.31 14.55
C ASP A 109 -4.35 -32.89 13.53
N GLU A 110 -5.57 -33.18 13.98
CA GLU A 110 -6.65 -33.66 13.12
C GLU A 110 -7.15 -32.57 12.15
N PHE A 111 -7.19 -31.31 12.61
CA PHE A 111 -7.59 -30.19 11.78
C PHE A 111 -6.65 -29.98 10.59
N CYS A 112 -5.33 -30.07 10.82
CA CYS A 112 -4.34 -29.96 9.76
C CYS A 112 -4.50 -31.08 8.72
N ALA A 113 -4.77 -32.32 9.15
CA ALA A 113 -5.01 -33.44 8.24
C ALA A 113 -6.26 -33.21 7.36
N VAL A 114 -7.36 -32.74 7.94
CA VAL A 114 -8.60 -32.42 7.20
C VAL A 114 -8.38 -31.28 6.19
N LEU A 115 -7.63 -30.24 6.56
CA LEU A 115 -7.32 -29.11 5.67
C LEU A 115 -6.45 -29.55 4.46
N LEU A 116 -5.46 -30.41 4.70
CA LEU A 116 -4.60 -30.96 3.65
C LEU A 116 -5.37 -31.89 2.69
N LEU A 117 -6.32 -32.68 3.20
CA LEU A 117 -7.21 -33.51 2.40
C LEU A 117 -8.17 -32.66 1.53
N TRP A 118 -8.68 -31.55 2.07
CA TRP A 118 -9.56 -30.62 1.34
C TRP A 118 -8.88 -29.95 0.13
N THR A 119 -7.61 -29.58 0.29
CA THR A 119 -6.81 -28.95 -0.78
C THR A 119 -6.39 -29.92 -1.89
N LYS A 120 -6.23 -31.22 -1.58
CA LYS A 120 -5.82 -32.24 -2.57
C LYS A 120 -6.97 -32.82 -3.39
N HIS A 121 -8.19 -32.91 -2.85
CA HIS A 121 -9.26 -33.68 -3.49
C HIS A 121 -10.50 -32.87 -3.91
N GLY A 122 -10.55 -31.56 -3.66
CA GLY A 122 -11.63 -30.66 -4.15
C GLY A 122 -13.03 -30.93 -3.58
N SER A 123 -13.24 -32.07 -2.92
CA SER A 123 -14.44 -32.46 -2.21
C SER A 123 -14.16 -33.78 -1.50
N ILE A 124 -14.17 -33.77 -0.17
CA ILE A 124 -14.37 -34.99 0.62
C ILE A 124 -15.69 -34.81 1.34
N THR A 125 -16.64 -35.69 1.04
CA THR A 125 -17.82 -35.89 1.84
C THR A 125 -17.37 -36.20 3.27
N THR A 126 -17.86 -35.40 4.22
CA THR A 126 -17.62 -35.62 5.64
C THR A 126 -17.97 -37.07 5.98
N ARG A 127 -16.99 -37.86 6.42
CA ARG A 127 -17.23 -39.19 6.99
C ARG A 127 -18.09 -38.93 8.23
N GLN A 128 -19.38 -39.24 8.14
CA GLN A 128 -20.31 -39.03 9.25
C GLN A 128 -19.81 -39.81 10.46
N ARG A 129 -19.65 -39.13 11.61
CA ARG A 129 -19.58 -39.81 12.91
C ARG A 129 -20.88 -40.61 13.08
N PRO A 130 -20.86 -41.84 13.63
CA PRO A 130 -22.08 -42.60 13.86
C PRO A 130 -23.00 -41.77 14.75
N ARG A 131 -24.23 -41.59 14.28
CA ARG A 131 -25.29 -40.81 14.93
C ARG A 131 -25.39 -41.22 16.40
N ASN A 132 -25.14 -40.27 17.29
CA ASN A 132 -25.99 -40.13 18.46
C ASN A 132 -26.44 -38.67 18.62
N ASN A 133 -27.73 -38.59 18.89
CA ASN A 133 -28.68 -37.48 18.85
C ASN A 133 -28.23 -36.11 19.40
N ARG A 134 -28.38 -35.04 18.60
CA ARG A 134 -29.20 -33.82 18.82
C ARG A 134 -28.63 -32.61 18.05
N ASN A 135 -29.39 -32.15 17.06
CA ASN A 135 -29.38 -30.85 16.35
C ASN A 135 -28.07 -30.02 16.27
N SER A 136 -27.51 -29.97 15.06
CA SER A 136 -27.21 -28.71 14.33
C SER A 136 -26.54 -29.05 12.99
N GLY A 137 -27.33 -29.28 11.94
CA GLY A 137 -26.78 -29.59 10.61
C GLY A 137 -26.20 -28.34 9.96
N PHE A 138 -24.88 -28.21 9.91
CA PHE A 138 -24.22 -27.20 9.09
C PHE A 138 -24.03 -27.74 7.67
N ARG A 139 -24.89 -27.32 6.73
CA ARG A 139 -24.67 -27.54 5.29
C ARG A 139 -23.85 -26.38 4.74
N VAL A 140 -22.58 -26.62 4.46
CA VAL A 140 -21.78 -25.70 3.63
C VAL A 140 -22.24 -25.88 2.19
N ASN A 141 -22.94 -24.90 1.64
CA ASN A 141 -23.32 -24.88 0.23
C ASN A 141 -22.05 -24.61 -0.59
N VAL A 142 -21.53 -25.66 -1.25
CA VAL A 142 -20.37 -25.59 -2.14
C VAL A 142 -20.87 -25.61 -3.57
N ASP A 143 -21.50 -24.51 -4.01
CA ASP A 143 -21.67 -24.26 -5.43
C ASP A 143 -20.95 -22.98 -5.81
N GLN A 144 -19.69 -23.12 -6.25
CA GLN A 144 -18.99 -22.08 -6.99
C GLN A 144 -18.17 -22.74 -8.10
N ARG A 145 -18.83 -23.04 -9.22
CA ARG A 145 -18.17 -23.28 -10.51
C ARG A 145 -17.11 -22.19 -10.78
N ARG A 146 -15.99 -22.58 -11.41
CA ARG A 146 -14.88 -21.69 -11.79
C ARG A 146 -15.42 -20.48 -12.58
N PRO A 147 -15.30 -19.23 -12.10
CA PRO A 147 -15.87 -18.09 -12.80
C PRO A 147 -14.82 -17.22 -13.48
N ASN A 148 -15.30 -16.56 -14.54
CA ASN A 148 -14.59 -15.68 -15.44
C ASN A 148 -13.90 -14.50 -14.74
N ARG A 149 -12.76 -14.12 -15.32
CA ARG A 149 -11.96 -12.95 -14.95
C ARG A 149 -12.78 -11.68 -15.16
N VAL A 150 -13.06 -10.95 -14.09
CA VAL A 150 -13.56 -9.57 -14.17
C VAL A 150 -12.39 -8.64 -13.90
N CYS A 151 -11.96 -7.94 -14.95
CA CYS A 151 -11.09 -6.78 -14.84
C CYS A 151 -12.01 -5.59 -14.57
N GLN A 152 -11.96 -5.00 -13.36
CA GLN A 152 -12.64 -3.72 -13.17
C GLN A 152 -11.91 -2.67 -14.00
N SER A 153 -12.60 -2.18 -15.04
CA SER A 153 -12.12 -1.12 -15.90
C SER A 153 -12.11 0.20 -15.12
N THR A 154 -10.98 0.89 -15.16
CA THR A 154 -10.95 2.35 -15.34
C THR A 154 -9.61 2.77 -15.96
N ARG A 155 -9.72 3.09 -17.25
CA ARG A 155 -8.96 4.09 -18.03
C ARG A 155 -7.43 3.95 -18.12
N SER A 156 -7.05 3.41 -19.28
CA SER A 156 -5.91 3.77 -20.14
C SER A 156 -4.75 4.52 -19.50
N TRP A 157 -3.61 3.85 -19.50
CA TRP A 157 -2.30 4.46 -19.36
C TRP A 157 -1.91 5.21 -20.63
N PRO A 158 -1.50 6.49 -20.56
CA PRO A 158 -0.58 7.05 -21.52
C PRO A 158 0.85 6.94 -21.00
N GLN A 159 1.74 6.63 -21.94
CA GLN A 159 3.17 6.42 -21.81
C GLN A 159 3.89 7.58 -21.12
N PHE A 160 4.93 7.25 -20.35
CA PHE A 160 6.15 8.06 -20.34
C PHE A 160 7.33 7.10 -20.50
N LEU A 161 7.77 7.00 -21.75
CA LEU A 161 9.15 6.66 -22.09
C LEU A 161 10.04 7.82 -21.64
N GLY A 162 11.21 7.47 -21.15
CA GLY A 162 12.27 8.40 -20.75
C GLY A 162 13.40 7.66 -20.05
N CYS A 163 13.79 6.51 -20.60
CA CYS A 163 14.98 5.78 -20.17
C CYS A 163 16.19 6.51 -20.75
N THR A 164 17.02 7.06 -19.87
CA THR A 164 18.34 7.61 -20.17
C THR A 164 19.24 6.54 -20.80
N ARG A 165 19.84 6.84 -21.95
CA ARG A 165 21.13 6.25 -22.31
C ARG A 165 21.99 7.23 -23.10
N CYS A 166 23.00 7.74 -22.41
CA CYS A 166 24.19 8.33 -23.00
C CYS A 166 24.96 7.27 -23.80
N HIS A 167 25.44 7.61 -24.99
CA HIS A 167 26.77 7.18 -25.43
C HIS A 167 27.38 8.21 -26.38
N LEU A 168 28.62 8.57 -26.05
CA LEU A 168 29.61 9.25 -26.89
C LEU A 168 29.76 8.53 -28.24
N HIS A 169 29.74 9.26 -29.35
CA HIS A 169 30.94 9.72 -30.08
C HIS A 169 30.52 10.66 -31.22
#